data_AF-A0A382G744-F1
#
_entry.id   AF-A0A382G744-F1
#
_cell.length_a   1.000
_cell.length_b   1.000
_cell.length_c   1.000
_cell.angle_alpha   90.00
_cell.angle_beta   90.00
_cell.angle_gamma   90.00
#
_symmetry.space_group_name_H-M   'P 1'
#
loop_
_entity.id
_entity.type
_entity.pdbx_description
1 polymer ?
#
loop_
_entity_poly.entity_id
_entity_poly.type
_entity_poly.pdbx_seq_one_letter_code
_entity_poly.pdbx_strand_id
1 'polypeptide(L)' 'MSIAYDDVVNAQKAQGDVIRKTSLTFSDTFTEITGSTVYLKNEFEQKTGSFKLR' A
#
# COMPACT_ATOMS: atom_id res chain seq x y z
N MET A 1 -3.12 16.20 -17.91
CA MET A 1 -1.76 15.71 -17.58
C MET A 1 -1.88 14.22 -17.34
N SER A 2 -1.11 13.38 -18.04
CA SER A 2 -1.16 11.92 -17.89
C SER A 2 0.01 11.48 -17.02
N ILE A 3 -0.24 10.68 -15.99
CA ILE A 3 0.78 10.05 -15.16
C ILE A 3 1.27 8.78 -15.89
N ALA A 4 2.58 8.62 -16.01
CA ALA A 4 3.24 7.43 -16.53
C ALA A 4 3.86 6.59 -15.40
N TYR A 5 4.28 5.36 -15.72
CA TYR A 5 4.94 4.47 -14.77
C TYR A 5 6.19 5.11 -14.12
N ASP A 6 6.99 5.81 -14.94
CA ASP A 6 8.23 6.45 -14.47
C ASP A 6 7.96 7.54 -13.42
N ASP A 7 6.81 8.23 -13.50
CA ASP A 7 6.41 9.22 -12.50
C ASP A 7 6.19 8.55 -11.13
N VAL A 8 5.58 7.37 -11.10
CA VAL A 8 5.34 6.59 -9.87
C VAL A 8 6.66 6.09 -9.27
N VAL A 9 7.57 5.58 -10.11
CA VAL A 9 8.90 5.12 -9.67
C VAL A 9 9.72 6.29 -9.11
N ASN A 10 9.66 7.45 -9.74
CA ASN A 10 10.35 8.65 -9.28
C ASN A 10 9.74 9.18 -7.97
N ALA A 11 8.41 9.18 -7.84
CA ALA A 11 7.73 9.54 -6.60
C ALA A 11 8.11 8.61 -5.43
N GLN A 12 8.16 7.29 -5.68
CA GLN A 12 8.61 6.32 -4.67
C GLN A 12 10.03 6.61 -4.17
N LYS A 13 10.95 6.98 -5.07
CA LYS A 13 12.33 7.34 -4.71
C LYS A 13 12.37 8.64 -3.91
N ALA A 14 11.65 9.66 -4.35
CA ALA A 14 11.62 10.99 -3.73
C ALA A 14 11.08 10.96 -2.29
N GLN A 15 10.12 10.08 -2.01
CA GLN A 15 9.47 9.97 -0.70
C GLN A 15 10.03 8.85 0.18
N GLY A 16 11.06 8.12 -0.27
CA GLY A 16 11.54 6.89 0.38
C GLY A 16 11.88 7.03 1.87
N ASP A 17 12.35 8.20 2.29
CA ASP A 17 12.69 8.50 3.69
C ASP A 17 11.48 8.92 4.53
N VAL A 18 10.39 9.34 3.87
CA VAL A 18 9.16 9.83 4.49
C VAL A 18 8.14 8.72 4.66
N ILE A 19 7.98 7.84 3.68
CA ILE A 19 6.92 6.81 3.69
C ILE A 19 7.41 5.49 4.29
N ARG A 20 6.54 4.79 5.03
CA ARG A 20 6.79 3.44 5.53
C ARG A 20 6.34 2.38 4.52
N LYS A 21 7.12 1.29 4.38
CA LYS A 21 6.64 0.04 3.79
C LYS A 21 5.76 -0.69 4.81
N THR A 22 4.45 -0.47 4.70
CA THR A 22 3.42 -1.10 5.53
C THR A 22 3.33 -2.61 5.29
N SER A 23 2.78 -3.37 6.24
CA SER A 23 2.65 -4.82 6.12
C SER A 23 1.67 -5.26 5.02
N LEU A 24 1.86 -6.46 4.50
CA LEU A 24 0.90 -7.16 3.64
C LEU A 24 0.49 -8.44 4.39
N THR A 25 -0.73 -8.46 4.90
CA THR A 25 -1.17 -9.47 5.87
C THR A 25 -2.17 -10.40 5.21
N PHE A 26 -1.93 -11.71 5.27
CA PHE A 26 -2.92 -12.70 4.83
C PHE A 26 -4.16 -12.64 5.73
N SER A 27 -5.35 -12.73 5.14
CA SER A 27 -6.59 -12.82 5.91
C SER A 27 -7.29 -14.14 5.65
N ASP A 28 -7.33 -14.98 6.68
CA ASP A 28 -8.04 -16.26 6.66
C ASP A 28 -9.55 -16.05 6.50
N THR A 29 -10.14 -15.17 7.32
CA THR A 29 -11.57 -14.85 7.30
C THR A 29 -12.05 -14.33 5.94
N PHE A 30 -11.36 -13.35 5.34
CA PHE A 30 -11.78 -12.85 4.04
C PHE A 30 -11.52 -13.87 2.92
N THR A 31 -10.51 -14.72 3.09
CA THR A 31 -10.27 -15.80 2.13
C THR A 31 -11.41 -16.81 2.12
N GLU A 32 -11.88 -17.22 3.30
CA GLU A 32 -13.02 -18.12 3.45
C GLU A 32 -14.32 -17.50 2.92
N ILE A 33 -14.63 -16.25 3.32
CA ILE A 33 -15.88 -15.57 2.93
C ILE A 33 -15.96 -15.37 1.41
N THR A 34 -14.82 -15.08 0.75
CA THR A 34 -14.80 -14.75 -0.68
C THR A 34 -14.49 -15.94 -1.59
N GLY A 35 -14.03 -17.07 -1.03
CA GLY A 35 -13.53 -18.21 -1.81
C GLY A 35 -12.27 -17.91 -2.62
N SER A 36 -11.56 -16.82 -2.32
CA SER A 36 -10.36 -16.34 -3.03
C SER A 36 -9.24 -16.06 -2.04
N THR A 37 -7.97 -16.15 -2.42
CA THR A 37 -6.85 -15.80 -1.52
C THR A 37 -6.77 -14.29 -1.30
N VAL A 38 -7.05 -13.82 -0.08
CA VAL A 38 -7.08 -12.39 0.25
C VAL A 38 -5.90 -11.96 1.12
N TYR A 39 -5.24 -10.88 0.70
CA TYR A 39 -4.22 -10.16 1.47
C TYR A 39 -4.64 -8.71 1.69
N LEU A 40 -4.35 -8.19 2.89
CA LEU A 40 -4.65 -6.83 3.31
C LEU A 40 -3.38 -6.00 3.34
N LYS A 41 -3.39 -4.89 2.60
CA LYS A 41 -2.30 -3.90 2.63
C LYS A 41 -2.61 -2.85 3.69
N ASN A 42 -1.91 -2.90 4.82
CA ASN A 42 -2.23 -2.13 6.02
C ASN A 42 -1.76 -0.67 5.93
N GLU A 43 -2.32 0.13 5.01
CA GLU A 43 -1.96 1.56 4.88
C GLU A 43 -2.34 2.42 6.09
N PHE A 44 -3.16 1.90 7.00
CA PHE A 44 -3.41 2.53 8.30
C PHE A 44 -2.16 2.53 9.21
N GLU A 45 -1.14 1.71 8.92
CA GLU A 45 0.16 1.71 9.63
C GLU A 45 1.13 2.80 9.13
N GLN A 46 0.73 3.59 8.14
CA GLN A 46 1.52 4.72 7.65
C GLN A 46 1.63 5.81 8.72
N LYS A 47 2.64 6.69 8.64
CA LYS A 47 2.95 7.68 9.70
C LYS A 47 1.76 8.58 10.10
N THR A 48 0.84 8.86 9.17
CA THR A 48 -0.36 9.69 9.42
C THR A 48 -1.66 8.88 9.48
N GLY A 49 -1.58 7.54 9.56
CA GLY A 49 -2.74 6.65 9.65
C GLY A 49 -3.46 6.38 8.32
N SER A 50 -2.92 6.84 7.18
CA SER A 50 -3.51 6.53 5.86
C SER A 50 -2.49 6.64 4.72
N PHE A 51 -2.88 6.16 3.54
CA PHE A 51 -2.08 6.20 2.32
C PHE A 51 -1.81 7.60 1.77
N LYS A 52 -2.52 8.65 2.23
CA LYS A 52 -2.44 10.02 1.69
C LYS A 52 -1.08 10.70 1.88
N LEU A 53 -0.21 10.11 2.70
CA LEU A 53 1.17 10.56 2.85
C LEU A 53 2.05 10.21 1.64
N ARG A 54 1.63 9.23 0.85
CA ARG A 54 2.22 8.90 -0.46
C ARG A 54 1.78 9.94 -1.49
#